data_AF-T1BU05-F1
#
_entry.id   AF-T1BU05-F1
#
_cell.length_a   1.000
_cell.length_b   1.000
_cell.length_c   1.000
_cell.angle_alpha   90.00
_cell.angle_beta   90.00
_cell.angle_gamma   90.00
#
_symmetry.space_group_name_H-M   'P 1'
#
loop_
_entity.id
_entity.type
_entity.pdbx_description
1 polymer ?
#
loop_
_entity_poly.entity_id
_entity_poly.type
_entity_poly.pdbx_seq_one_letter_code
_entity_poly.pdbx_strand_id
1 'polypeptide(L)'
;KPISDATLGQALKRLGYGPDRIVPHGFRAMASTQLNEQGFAPDLIELQLAHIDSTVRGIYNRATRLQERREMMQWWANRLGALRASEVAARDAA
;
A
#
# COMPACT_ATOMS: atom_id res chain seq x y z
N LYS A 1 -14.37 -19.82 5.86
CA LYS A 1 -13.40 -19.66 6.97
C LYS A 1 -12.37 -18.60 6.54
N PRO A 2 -12.17 -17.51 7.29
CA PRO A 2 -11.11 -16.54 6.99
C PRO A 2 -9.73 -17.18 7.19
N ILE A 3 -8.71 -16.65 6.51
CA ILE A 3 -7.31 -17.05 6.72
C ILE A 3 -6.86 -16.64 8.13
N SER A 4 -5.91 -17.37 8.72
CA SER A 4 -5.37 -16.98 10.02
C SER A 4 -4.44 -15.78 9.89
N ASP A 5 -4.37 -14.95 10.93
CA ASP A 5 -3.47 -13.77 10.97
C ASP A 5 -2.00 -14.15 10.76
N ALA A 6 -1.61 -15.33 11.25
CA ALA A 6 -0.25 -15.86 11.10
C ALA A 6 0.09 -16.28 9.66
N THR A 7 -0.92 -16.51 8.79
CA THR A 7 -0.69 -17.06 7.44
C THR A 7 0.25 -16.18 6.62
N LEU A 8 0.00 -14.86 6.58
CA LEU A 8 0.81 -13.93 5.79
C LEU A 8 2.20 -13.70 6.42
N GLY A 9 2.29 -13.60 7.74
CA GLY A 9 3.58 -13.46 8.43
C GLY A 9 4.50 -14.66 8.17
N GLN A 10 3.95 -15.88 8.23
CA GLN A 10 4.71 -17.09 7.94
C GLN A 10 5.09 -17.21 6.46
N ALA A 11 4.28 -16.69 5.54
CA ALA A 11 4.66 -16.62 4.13
C ALA A 11 5.87 -15.69 3.90
N LEU A 12 5.87 -14.50 4.51
CA LEU A 12 6.99 -13.56 4.44
C LEU A 12 8.28 -14.16 5.03
N LYS A 13 8.17 -14.84 6.17
CA LYS A 13 9.31 -15.54 6.78
C LYS A 13 9.93 -16.57 5.83
N ARG A 14 9.11 -17.34 5.11
CA ARG A 14 9.59 -18.32 4.12
C ARG A 14 10.25 -17.67 2.90
N LEU A 15 9.86 -16.45 2.57
CA LEU A 15 10.51 -15.63 1.52
C LEU A 15 11.82 -14.97 1.99
N GLY A 16 12.26 -15.22 3.23
CA GLY A 16 13.47 -14.62 3.80
C GLY A 16 13.27 -13.23 4.41
N TYR A 17 12.01 -12.79 4.55
CA TYR A 17 11.67 -11.56 5.25
C TYR A 17 11.35 -11.88 6.71
N GLY A 18 12.36 -11.72 7.58
CA GLY A 18 12.20 -11.82 9.02
C GLY A 18 11.24 -10.76 9.59
N PRO A 19 10.69 -10.99 10.80
CA PRO A 19 9.76 -10.07 11.45
C PRO A 19 10.38 -8.68 11.74
N ASP A 20 11.70 -8.61 11.83
CA ASP A 20 12.52 -7.41 11.97
C ASP A 20 12.63 -6.60 10.66
N ARG A 21 12.36 -7.22 9.52
CA ARG A 21 12.45 -6.57 8.20
C ARG A 21 11.10 -6.06 7.70
N ILE A 22 10.08 -6.92 7.66
CA ILE A 22 8.72 -6.51 7.27
C ILE A 22 7.66 -7.49 7.76
N VAL A 23 6.52 -6.94 8.19
CA VAL A 23 5.30 -7.69 8.53
C VAL A 23 4.15 -7.25 7.62
N PRO A 24 3.03 -7.99 7.53
CA PRO A 24 1.93 -7.64 6.62
C PRO A 24 1.40 -6.21 6.82
N HIS A 25 1.35 -5.72 8.06
CA HIS A 25 0.94 -4.34 8.36
C HIS A 25 1.96 -3.31 7.85
N GLY A 26 3.26 -3.64 7.82
CA GLY A 26 4.32 -2.75 7.33
C GLY A 26 4.14 -2.32 5.87
N PHE A 27 3.49 -3.14 5.03
CA PHE A 27 3.16 -2.75 3.66
C PHE A 27 2.15 -1.60 3.60
N ARG A 28 1.22 -1.50 4.55
CA ARG A 28 0.27 -0.38 4.61
C ARG A 28 0.99 0.92 4.95
N ALA A 29 1.87 0.88 5.95
CA ALA A 29 2.69 2.03 6.33
C ALA A 29 3.57 2.49 5.16
N MET A 30 4.27 1.56 4.52
CA MET A 30 5.12 1.84 3.35
C MET A 30 4.33 2.48 2.19
N ALA A 31 3.17 1.92 1.84
CA ALA A 31 2.33 2.49 0.79
C ALA A 31 1.83 3.89 1.17
N SER A 32 1.40 4.10 2.42
CA SER A 32 0.95 5.41 2.90
C SER A 32 2.07 6.47 2.77
N THR A 33 3.27 6.18 3.24
CA THR A 33 4.42 7.09 3.15
C THR A 33 4.71 7.45 1.70
N GLN A 34 4.86 6.46 0.82
CA GLN A 34 5.18 6.70 -0.59
C GLN A 34 4.09 7.50 -1.32
N LEU A 35 2.81 7.25 -1.02
CA LEU A 35 1.71 7.99 -1.65
C LEU A 35 1.63 9.43 -1.16
N ASN A 36 1.94 9.68 0.12
CA ASN A 36 2.06 11.04 0.66
C ASN A 36 3.25 11.79 0.04
N GLU A 37 4.42 11.14 -0.08
CA GLU A 37 5.60 11.73 -0.72
C GLU A 37 5.37 12.06 -2.20
N GLN A 38 4.53 11.27 -2.88
CA GLN A 38 4.12 11.55 -4.27
C GLN A 38 3.10 12.71 -4.37
N GLY A 39 2.58 13.20 -3.26
CA GLY A 39 1.66 14.34 -3.20
C GLY A 39 0.18 13.99 -3.45
N PHE A 40 -0.21 12.72 -3.32
CA PHE A 40 -1.63 12.38 -3.36
C PHE A 40 -2.37 12.99 -2.16
N ALA A 41 -3.63 13.35 -2.37
CA ALA A 41 -4.44 13.93 -1.31
C ALA A 41 -4.56 12.94 -0.12
N PRO A 42 -4.28 13.37 1.12
CA PRO A 42 -4.32 12.49 2.29
C PRO A 42 -5.65 11.75 2.44
N ASP A 43 -6.77 12.43 2.17
CA ASP A 43 -8.10 11.84 2.20
C ASP A 43 -8.25 10.61 1.27
N LEU A 44 -7.61 10.61 0.10
CA LEU A 44 -7.65 9.47 -0.82
C LEU A 44 -6.88 8.27 -0.25
N ILE A 45 -5.74 8.55 0.39
CA ILE A 45 -4.87 7.56 1.01
C ILE A 45 -5.61 6.90 2.18
N GLU A 46 -6.20 7.70 3.08
CA GLU A 46 -6.96 7.21 4.22
C GLU A 46 -8.18 6.37 3.79
N LEU A 47 -8.92 6.82 2.77
CA LEU A 47 -10.01 6.04 2.17
C LEU A 47 -9.51 4.72 1.57
N GLN A 48 -8.33 4.70 0.96
CA GLN A 48 -7.73 3.50 0.37
C GLN A 48 -7.23 2.51 1.43
N LEU A 49 -6.80 3.00 2.58
CA LEU A 49 -6.41 2.20 3.75
C LEU A 49 -7.62 1.73 4.58
N ALA A 50 -8.83 2.14 4.19
CA ALA A 50 -10.09 1.89 4.91
C ALA A 50 -10.07 2.43 6.35
N HIS A 51 -9.36 3.55 6.56
CA HIS A 51 -9.42 4.27 7.82
C HIS A 51 -10.72 5.06 7.91
N ILE A 52 -11.27 5.12 9.12
CA ILE A 52 -12.52 5.82 9.41
C ILE A 52 -12.18 7.17 10.02
N ASP A 53 -12.69 8.25 9.43
CA ASP A 53 -12.66 9.59 10.00
C ASP A 53 -13.76 9.70 11.08
N SER A 54 -13.36 9.71 12.36
CA SER A 54 -14.28 9.82 13.50
C SER A 54 -14.61 11.26 13.89
N THR A 55 -14.22 12.26 13.09
CA THR A 55 -14.52 13.68 13.35
C THR A 55 -15.91 14.07 12.84
N VAL A 56 -16.36 15.29 13.19
CA VAL A 56 -17.62 15.86 12.65
C VAL A 56 -17.61 15.86 11.12
N ARG A 57 -16.45 16.14 10.50
CA ARG A 57 -16.29 16.07 9.04
C ARG A 57 -16.62 14.66 8.51
N GLY A 58 -16.11 13.61 9.16
CA GLY A 58 -16.35 12.21 8.78
C GLY A 58 -17.83 11.79 8.90
N ILE A 59 -18.59 12.36 9.85
CA ILE A 59 -20.03 12.11 9.98
C ILE A 59 -20.80 12.53 8.72
N TYR A 60 -20.41 13.67 8.11
CA TYR A 60 -21.09 14.23 6.95
C TYR A 60 -20.47 13.83 5.61
N ASN A 61 -19.16 13.58 5.58
CA ASN A 61 -18.45 13.26 4.34
C ASN A 61 -18.63 11.79 3.95
N ARG A 62 -19.61 11.53 3.10
CA ARG A 62 -19.88 10.20 2.53
C ARG A 62 -19.21 9.96 1.16
N ALA A 63 -18.34 10.87 0.72
CA ALA A 63 -17.70 10.77 -0.59
C ALA A 63 -16.70 9.60 -0.61
N THR A 64 -16.83 8.72 -1.60
CA THR A 64 -15.95 7.54 -1.75
C THR A 64 -14.72 7.81 -2.64
N ARG A 65 -14.75 8.93 -3.39
CA ARG A 65 -13.67 9.40 -4.27
C ARG A 65 -13.08 8.30 -5.17
N LEU A 66 -13.95 7.42 -5.68
CA LEU A 66 -13.55 6.19 -6.37
C LEU A 66 -12.69 6.44 -7.60
N GLN A 67 -12.99 7.47 -8.39
CA GLN A 67 -12.24 7.77 -9.62
C GLN A 67 -10.80 8.16 -9.29
N GLU A 68 -10.61 9.11 -8.38
CA GLU A 68 -9.31 9.59 -7.94
C GLU A 68 -8.50 8.48 -7.26
N ARG A 69 -9.17 7.60 -6.50
CA ARG A 69 -8.53 6.41 -5.92
C ARG A 69 -8.05 5.41 -6.97
N ARG A 70 -8.78 5.22 -8.08
CA ARG A 70 -8.33 4.36 -9.18
C ARG A 70 -7.08 4.93 -9.84
N GLU A 71 -7.04 6.23 -10.06
CA GLU A 71 -5.87 6.91 -10.64
C GLU A 71 -4.64 6.78 -9.71
N MET A 72 -4.84 7.00 -8.41
CA MET A 72 -3.80 6.80 -7.40
C MET A 72 -3.27 5.36 -7.38
N MET A 73 -4.17 4.37 -7.41
CA MET A 73 -3.77 2.96 -7.42
C MET A 73 -3.14 2.52 -8.75
N GLN A 74 -3.54 3.13 -9.88
CA GLN A 74 -2.88 2.90 -11.16
C GLN A 74 -1.46 3.46 -11.16
N TRP A 75 -1.27 4.66 -10.60
CA TRP A 75 0.08 5.21 -10.40
C TRP A 75 0.93 4.29 -9.52
N TRP A 76 0.37 3.79 -8.41
CA TRP A 76 1.05 2.85 -7.52
C TRP A 76 1.47 1.57 -8.26
N ALA A 77 0.58 0.99 -9.06
CA ALA A 77 0.89 -0.17 -9.88
C ALA A 77 2.01 0.10 -10.88
N ASN A 78 1.99 1.26 -11.55
CA ASN A 78 3.04 1.68 -12.48
C ASN A 78 4.39 1.85 -11.78
N ARG A 79 4.41 2.43 -10.56
CA ARG A 79 5.62 2.58 -9.76
C ARG A 79 6.25 1.23 -9.40
N LEU A 80 5.44 0.26 -8.96
CA LEU A 80 5.91 -1.10 -8.68
C LEU A 80 6.43 -1.80 -9.94
N GLY A 81 5.75 -1.61 -11.08
CA GLY A 81 6.18 -2.11 -12.38
C GLY A 81 7.55 -1.55 -12.78
N ALA A 82 7.76 -0.24 -12.63
CA ALA A 82 9.03 0.42 -12.92
C ALA A 82 10.17 -0.11 -12.03
N LEU A 83 9.94 -0.25 -10.72
CA LEU A 83 10.94 -0.81 -9.79
C LEU A 83 11.32 -2.25 -10.15
N ARG A 84 10.34 -3.07 -10.56
CA ARG A 84 10.61 -4.43 -11.03
C ARG A 84 11.42 -4.43 -12.32
N ALA A 85 11.06 -3.59 -13.28
CA ALA A 85 11.79 -3.50 -14.55
C ALA A 85 13.24 -3.05 -14.34
N SER A 86 13.48 -2.07 -13.45
CA SER A 86 14.84 -1.63 -13.12
C SER A 86 15.67 -2.74 -12.46
N GLU A 87 15.05 -3.53 -11.57
CA GLU A 87 15.73 -4.67 -10.93
C GLU A 87 16.10 -5.77 -11.93
N VAL A 88 15.22 -6.08 -12.88
CA VAL A 88 15.51 -7.08 -13.94
C VAL A 88 16.66 -6.61 -14.82
N ALA A 89 16.61 -5.36 -15.29
CA ALA A 89 17.67 -4.79 -16.11
C ALA A 89 19.04 -4.79 -15.39
N ALA A 90 19.06 -4.50 -14.08
CA ALA A 90 20.28 -4.53 -13.29
C ALA A 90 20.87 -5.94 -13.15
N ARG A 91 20.03 -6.97 -13.08
CA ARG A 91 20.47 -8.37 -13.02
C ARG A 91 20.99 -8.88 -14.35
N ASP A 92 20.36 -8.51 -15.46
CA ASP A 92 20.76 -8.95 -16.80
C ASP A 92 22.08 -8.30 -17.25
N ALA A 93 22.47 -7.18 -16.65
CA ALA A 93 23.72 -6.47 -16.92
C ALA A 93 24.92 -6.97 -16.10
N ALA A 94 24.72 -7.84 -15.11
CA ALA A 94 25.73 -8.36 -14.19
C ALA A 94 26.20 -9.78 -14.58
#